data_AF-A0A2G9T624-F1
#
_entry.id   AF-A0A2G9T624-F1
#
_cell.length_a   1.000
_cell.length_b   1.000
_cell.length_c   1.000
_cell.angle_alpha   90.00
_cell.angle_beta   90.00
_cell.angle_gamma   90.00
#
_symmetry.space_group_name_H-M   'P 1'
#
loop_
_entity.id
_entity.type
_entity.pdbx_description
1 polymer ?
#
loop_
_entity_poly.entity_id
_entity_poly.type
_entity_poly.pdbx_seq_one_letter_code
_entity_poly.pdbx_strand_id
1 'polypeptide(L)'
;ELRKKYGNPVVVMNLVKRKEKRRHESLLHDQFLKAINYLNQFLPPSEHIAYLSFDVARCNKASTVSSNVLTKLEEIGFKAVQAHGWFQ
;
A
#
# COMPACT_ATOMS: atom_id res chain seq x y z
N GLU A 1 8.31 17.43 0.05
CA GLU A 1 8.28 17.05 -1.38
C GLU A 1 7.03 16.28 -1.80
N LEU A 2 6.86 14.98 -1.49
CA LEU A 2 5.73 14.16 -1.97
C LEU A 2 4.35 14.78 -1.74
N ARG A 3 4.03 15.21 -0.50
CA ARG A 3 2.74 15.86 -0.18
C ARG A 3 2.49 17.11 -1.02
N LYS A 4 3.52 17.90 -1.29
CA LYS A 4 3.39 19.13 -2.10
C LYS A 4 3.06 18.80 -3.57
N LYS A 5 3.53 17.66 -4.07
CA LYS A 5 3.39 17.25 -5.47
C LYS A 5 2.11 16.48 -5.74
N TYR A 6 1.68 15.62 -4.82
CA TYR A 6 0.57 14.68 -5.03
C TYR A 6 -0.64 14.92 -4.11
N GLY A 7 -0.54 15.86 -3.16
CA GLY A 7 -1.59 16.10 -2.18
C GLY A 7 -1.68 15.01 -1.12
N ASN A 8 -2.85 14.93 -0.48
CA ASN A 8 -3.17 13.99 0.60
C ASN A 8 -4.41 13.17 0.23
N PRO A 9 -4.54 11.94 0.75
CA PRO A 9 -3.56 11.19 1.54
C PRO A 9 -2.45 10.55 0.67
N VAL A 10 -1.20 10.49 1.13
CA VAL A 10 -0.17 9.76 0.36
C VAL A 10 -0.42 8.25 0.51
N VAL A 11 -0.73 7.57 -0.59
CA VAL A 11 -0.95 6.11 -0.62
C VAL A 11 0.36 5.38 -0.91
N VAL A 12 0.79 4.50 -0.01
CA VAL A 12 1.99 3.68 -0.16
C VAL A 12 1.61 2.20 -0.31
N MET A 13 1.93 1.64 -1.46
CA MET A 13 1.72 0.22 -1.76
C MET A 13 3.03 -0.56 -1.65
N ASN A 14 3.16 -1.39 -0.62
CA ASN A 14 4.32 -2.25 -0.40
C ASN A 14 4.10 -3.64 -1.00
N LEU A 15 4.97 -4.02 -1.95
CA LEU A 15 4.91 -5.29 -2.68
C LEU A 15 5.78 -6.41 -2.08
N VAL A 16 6.44 -6.13 -0.95
CA VAL A 16 7.30 -7.09 -0.24
C VAL A 16 6.55 -8.38 0.09
N LYS A 17 7.21 -9.51 -0.15
CA LYS A 17 6.65 -10.82 0.22
C LYS A 17 6.58 -10.94 1.72
N ARG A 18 5.43 -11.38 2.24
CA ARG A 18 5.24 -11.56 3.68
C ARG A 18 5.68 -12.94 4.17
N LYS A 19 5.66 -13.95 3.30
CA LYS A 19 5.98 -15.34 3.66
C LYS A 19 7.26 -15.78 2.96
N GLU A 20 8.36 -15.70 3.69
CA GLU A 20 9.70 -16.05 3.22
C GLU A 20 10.27 -17.23 4.01
N LYS A 21 11.16 -18.01 3.38
CA LYS A 21 11.91 -19.07 4.08
C LYS A 21 12.95 -18.50 5.06
N ARG A 22 13.52 -17.34 4.73
CA ARG A 22 14.46 -16.59 5.59
C ARG A 22 13.93 -15.16 5.68
N ARG A 23 13.84 -14.61 6.90
CA ARG A 23 13.35 -13.25 7.12
C ARG A 23 14.38 -12.24 6.62
N HIS A 24 14.14 -11.67 5.44
CA HIS A 24 14.98 -10.59 4.91
C HIS A 24 14.10 -9.40 4.51
N GLU A 25 13.15 -9.60 3.60
CA GLU A 25 12.25 -8.53 3.18
C GLU A 25 11.20 -8.23 4.26
N SER A 26 10.77 -9.25 5.00
CA SER A 26 9.81 -9.09 6.11
C SER A 26 10.30 -8.14 7.22
N LEU A 27 11.60 -8.07 7.48
CA LEU A 27 12.16 -7.09 8.42
C LEU A 27 11.96 -5.66 7.92
N LEU A 28 12.19 -5.42 6.62
CA LEU A 28 12.00 -4.13 6.00
C LEU A 28 10.53 -3.70 6.04
N HIS A 29 9.61 -4.64 5.79
CA HIS A 29 8.17 -4.40 5.93
C HIS A 29 7.80 -3.89 7.32
N ASP A 30 8.26 -4.57 8.38
CA ASP A 30 7.96 -4.22 9.76
C ASP A 30 8.53 -2.85 10.14
N GLN A 31 9.78 -2.57 9.77
CA GLN A 31 10.40 -1.28 10.06
C GLN A 31 9.74 -0.13 9.29
N PHE A 32 9.36 -0.36 8.04
CA PHE A 32 8.69 0.63 7.22
C PHE A 32 7.27 0.93 7.74
N LEU A 33 6.54 -0.09 8.20
CA LEU A 33 5.23 0.10 8.83
C LEU A 33 5.35 0.89 10.14
N LYS A 34 6.36 0.61 10.95
CA LYS A 34 6.65 1.40 12.16
C LYS A 34 6.93 2.86 11.84
N ALA A 35 7.71 3.14 10.80
CA ALA A 35 8.01 4.49 10.36
C ALA A 35 6.74 5.24 9.90
N ILE A 36 5.87 4.58 9.13
CA ILE A 36 4.58 5.18 8.73
C ILE A 36 3.70 5.46 9.95
N ASN A 37 3.57 4.49 10.86
CA ASN A 37 2.76 4.66 12.06
C ASN A 37 3.30 5.78 12.96
N TYR A 38 4.62 5.94 13.04
CA TYR A 38 5.25 7.05 13.74
C TYR A 38 4.92 8.39 13.07
N LEU A 39 5.10 8.49 11.75
CA LEU A 39 4.82 9.73 11.01
C LEU A 39 3.34 10.14 11.10
N ASN A 40 2.41 9.18 11.07
CA ASN A 40 0.98 9.45 11.20
C ASN A 40 0.58 10.03 12.57
N GLN A 41 1.40 9.91 13.62
CA GLN A 41 1.11 10.55 14.91
C GLN A 41 1.13 12.08 14.84
N PHE A 42 1.80 12.64 13.83
CA PHE A 42 1.95 14.08 13.63
C PHE A 42 1.00 14.63 12.55
N LEU A 43 0.18 13.77 11.93
CA LEU A 43 -0.73 14.14 10.85
C LEU A 43 -2.18 14.04 11.34
N PRO A 44 -3.09 14.91 10.88
CA PRO A 44 -4.50 14.71 11.12
C PRO A 44 -5.00 13.46 10.38
N PRO A 45 -6.09 12.80 10.84
CA PRO A 45 -6.59 11.55 10.26
C PRO A 45 -6.85 11.60 8.74
N SER A 46 -7.26 12.76 8.22
CA SER A 46 -7.50 12.99 6.78
C SER A 46 -6.22 13.02 5.94
N GLU A 47 -5.06 13.26 6.56
CA GLU A 47 -3.75 13.33 5.89
C GLU A 47 -2.86 12.14 6.20
N HIS A 48 -3.36 11.14 6.94
CA HIS A 48 -2.59 9.95 7.23
C HIS A 48 -2.06 9.31 5.95
N ILE A 49 -0.81 8.89 6.00
CA ILE A 49 -0.18 8.06 4.98
C ILE A 49 -0.91 6.73 4.99
N ALA A 50 -1.59 6.43 3.88
CA ALA A 50 -2.36 5.21 3.71
C ALA A 50 -1.42 4.08 3.29
N TYR A 51 -1.20 3.11 4.17
CA TYR A 51 -0.34 1.98 3.89
C TYR A 51 -1.11 0.74 3.45
N LEU A 52 -0.70 0.17 2.34
CA LEU A 52 -1.22 -1.09 1.83
C LEU A 52 -0.06 -2.04 1.59
N SER A 53 -0.18 -3.29 2.06
CA SER A 53 0.78 -4.32 1.71
C SER A 53 0.14 -5.45 0.93
N PHE A 54 0.75 -5.76 -0.21
CA PHE A 54 0.22 -6.64 -1.24
C PHE A 54 1.29 -7.65 -1.69
N ASP A 55 1.09 -8.91 -1.34
CA ASP A 55 2.00 -10.00 -1.70
C ASP A 55 1.62 -10.55 -3.09
N VAL A 56 2.21 -9.97 -4.13
CA VAL A 56 1.98 -10.32 -5.54
C VAL A 56 2.27 -11.80 -5.79
N ALA A 57 3.36 -12.31 -5.21
CA ALA A 57 3.81 -13.69 -5.43
C ALA A 57 2.85 -14.72 -4.83
N ARG A 58 2.15 -14.37 -3.74
CA ARG A 58 1.07 -15.19 -3.21
C ARG A 58 -0.17 -15.16 -4.10
N CYS A 59 -0.54 -13.98 -4.59
CA CYS A 59 -1.70 -13.81 -5.48
C CYS A 59 -1.54 -14.60 -6.80
N ASN A 60 -0.35 -14.63 -7.39
CA ASN A 60 -0.10 -15.43 -8.60
C ASN A 60 -0.17 -16.95 -8.38
N LYS A 61 0.00 -17.43 -7.15
CA LYS A 61 -0.07 -18.88 -6.82
C LYS A 61 -1.48 -19.35 -6.49
N ALA A 62 -2.39 -18.44 -6.13
CA ALA A 62 -3.77 -18.77 -5.85
C ALA A 62 -4.56 -18.69 -7.18
N SER A 63 -4.83 -19.85 -7.80
CA SER A 63 -5.55 -19.98 -9.08
C SER A 63 -7.04 -19.59 -9.03
N THR A 64 -7.50 -18.88 -8.00
CA THR A 64 -8.88 -18.41 -7.90
C THR A 64 -8.99 -17.04 -8.57
N VAL A 65 -10.00 -16.85 -9.43
CA VAL A 65 -10.24 -15.59 -10.17
C VAL A 65 -10.38 -14.39 -9.21
N SER A 66 -10.92 -14.59 -8.01
CA SER A 66 -11.07 -13.57 -6.95
C SER A 66 -9.77 -13.20 -6.22
N SER A 67 -8.66 -13.88 -6.49
CA SER A 67 -7.33 -13.59 -5.93
C SER A 67 -6.32 -13.09 -6.97
N ASN A 68 -6.78 -12.84 -8.20
CA ASN A 68 -5.93 -12.29 -9.25
C ASN A 68 -5.39 -10.91 -8.83
N VAL A 69 -4.10 -10.70 -9.12
CA VAL A 69 -3.40 -9.45 -8.85
C VAL A 69 -4.11 -8.25 -9.46
N LEU A 70 -4.63 -8.43 -10.68
CA LEU A 70 -5.25 -7.34 -11.42
C LEU A 70 -6.52 -6.82 -10.73
N THR A 71 -7.41 -7.71 -10.28
CA THR A 71 -8.64 -7.33 -9.57
C THR A 71 -8.35 -6.60 -8.27
N LYS A 72 -7.34 -7.04 -7.52
CA LYS A 72 -6.86 -6.34 -6.31
C LYS A 72 -6.36 -4.93 -6.66
N LEU A 73 -5.56 -4.80 -7.72
CA LEU A 73 -5.05 -3.52 -8.19
C LEU A 73 -6.17 -2.58 -8.66
N GLU A 74 -7.20 -3.09 -9.34
CA GLU A 74 -8.38 -2.33 -9.72
C GLU A 74 -9.12 -1.78 -8.50
N GLU A 75 -9.36 -2.59 -7.46
CA GLU A 75 -9.99 -2.14 -6.22
C GLU A 75 -9.20 -1.03 -5.53
N ILE A 76 -7.86 -1.14 -5.51
CA ILE A 76 -6.96 -0.16 -4.91
C ILE A 76 -6.96 1.12 -5.74
N GLY A 77 -6.83 1.00 -7.06
CA GLY A 77 -6.85 2.11 -7.99
C GLY A 77 -8.16 2.89 -7.91
N PHE A 78 -9.29 2.19 -7.87
CA PHE A 78 -10.61 2.80 -7.70
C PHE A 78 -10.70 3.61 -6.41
N LYS A 79 -10.28 3.03 -5.27
CA LYS A 79 -10.23 3.75 -3.98
C LYS A 79 -9.33 4.98 -4.03
N ALA A 80 -8.18 4.89 -4.69
CA ALA A 80 -7.26 6.01 -4.84
C ALA A 80 -7.88 7.13 -5.67
N VAL A 81 -8.53 6.81 -6.79
CA VAL A 81 -9.24 7.79 -7.62
C VAL A 81 -10.41 8.42 -6.87
N GLN A 82 -11.17 7.65 -6.08
CA GLN A 82 -12.24 8.22 -5.24
C GLN A 82 -11.70 9.18 -4.18
N ALA A 83 -10.54 8.89 -3.59
CA ALA A 83 -9.94 9.73 -2.55
C ALA A 83 -9.29 11.01 -3.11
N HIS A 84 -8.66 10.92 -4.29
CA HIS A 84 -7.88 12.02 -4.87
C HIS A 84 -8.59 12.79 -5.98
N GLY A 85 -9.65 12.22 -6.54
CA GLY A 85 -10.20 12.64 -7.82
C GLY A 85 -9.34 12.20 -9.00
N TRP A 86 -9.83 12.50 -10.20
CA TRP A 86 -9.11 12.32 -11.45
C TRP A 86 -8.94 13.69 -12.12
N PHE A 87 -7.77 13.93 -12.70
CA PHE A 87 -7.54 15.15 -13.45
C PHE A 87 -8.14 14.99 -14.86
N GLN A 88 -9.14 15.81 -15.19
CA GLN A 88 -9.80 15.82 -16.50
C GLN A 88 -9.43 17.07 -17.28
#